data_AF-A0A2U8WCH0-F1
#
_entry.id   AF-A0A2U8WCH0-F1
#
_cell.length_a   1.000
_cell.length_b   1.000
_cell.length_c   1.000
_cell.angle_alpha   90.00
_cell.angle_beta   90.00
_cell.angle_gamma   90.00
#
_symmetry.space_group_name_H-M   'P 1'
#
loop_
_entity.id
_entity.type
_entity.pdbx_description
1 polymer ?
#
loop_
_entity_poly.entity_id
_entity_poly.type
_entity_poly.pdbx_seq_one_letter_code
_entity_poly.pdbx_strand_id
1 'polypeptide(L)'
;MTGDFDAGYYLAQNPDVAAATPAGRDASSWALQHYLNHGAGEGRDPNPYFDTSYYLAQNPDVAASGLNPMLHYQEFGWREGRNPSAAFDTNAYLEKYPDVAQAHIDPLEHYLQFGAQEGRILT
;
A
#
# COMPACT_ATOMS: atom_id res chain seq x y z
N MET A 1 8.68 -6.34 -8.01
CA MET A 1 8.25 -6.25 -6.62
C MET A 1 7.52 -4.93 -6.48
N THR A 2 6.24 -4.98 -6.18
CA THR A 2 5.48 -3.81 -5.70
C THR A 2 4.59 -4.32 -4.59
N GLY A 3 5.19 -4.96 -3.56
CA GLY A 3 4.54 -5.88 -2.62
C GLY A 3 3.20 -5.41 -2.03
N ASP A 4 3.01 -4.10 -1.90
CA ASP A 4 1.81 -3.47 -1.36
C ASP A 4 0.80 -3.06 -2.43
N PHE A 5 1.05 -3.29 -3.72
CA PHE A 5 0.12 -2.97 -4.78
C PHE A 5 -0.73 -4.20 -5.14
N ASP A 6 -2.03 -4.11 -4.89
CA ASP A 6 -3.00 -5.11 -5.31
C ASP A 6 -3.70 -4.62 -6.59
N ALA A 7 -3.25 -5.13 -7.73
CA ALA A 7 -3.82 -4.79 -9.03
C ALA A 7 -5.31 -5.17 -9.15
N GLY A 8 -5.72 -6.28 -8.52
CA GLY A 8 -7.10 -6.74 -8.56
C GLY A 8 -8.02 -5.79 -7.80
N TYR A 9 -7.62 -5.44 -6.56
CA TYR A 9 -8.29 -4.42 -5.77
C TYR A 9 -8.33 -3.08 -6.52
N TYR A 10 -7.18 -2.62 -7.01
CA TYR A 10 -7.06 -1.33 -7.65
C TYR A 10 -7.97 -1.22 -8.88
N LEU A 11 -7.98 -2.21 -9.77
CA LEU A 11 -8.87 -2.19 -10.94
C LEU A 11 -10.35 -2.33 -10.56
N ALA A 12 -10.67 -3.05 -9.48
CA ALA A 12 -12.04 -3.16 -8.99
C ALA A 12 -12.56 -1.83 -8.40
N GLN A 13 -11.72 -1.08 -7.70
CA GLN A 13 -12.07 0.25 -7.16
C GLN A 13 -12.03 1.36 -8.21
N ASN A 14 -11.36 1.13 -9.35
CA ASN A 14 -11.13 2.13 -10.40
C ASN A 14 -11.62 1.63 -11.77
N PRO A 15 -12.95 1.56 -12.00
CA PRO A 15 -13.52 1.04 -13.24
C PRO A 15 -13.11 1.82 -14.49
N ASP A 16 -12.80 3.11 -14.34
CA ASP A 16 -12.26 3.96 -15.41
C ASP A 16 -10.90 3.46 -15.90
N VAL A 17 -10.01 3.08 -14.96
CA VAL A 17 -8.69 2.52 -15.27
C VAL A 17 -8.83 1.12 -15.85
N ALA A 18 -9.74 0.30 -15.31
CA ALA A 18 -10.02 -1.03 -15.82
C ALA A 18 -10.53 -1.00 -17.26
N ALA A 19 -11.47 -0.11 -17.58
CA ALA A 19 -12.01 0.07 -18.93
C ALA A 19 -10.95 0.60 -19.93
N ALA A 20 -9.94 1.32 -19.44
CA ALA A 20 -8.85 1.85 -20.25
C ALA A 20 -7.71 0.85 -20.50
N THR A 21 -7.81 -0.40 -20.01
CA THR A 21 -6.77 -1.42 -20.22
C THR A 21 -6.58 -1.72 -21.72
N PRO A 22 -5.39 -1.44 -22.30
CA PRO A 22 -5.16 -1.69 -23.73
C PRO A 22 -5.25 -3.18 -24.07
N ALA A 23 -5.81 -3.49 -25.24
CA ALA A 23 -5.87 -4.86 -25.73
C ALA A 23 -4.46 -5.49 -25.81
N GLY A 24 -4.32 -6.70 -25.29
CA GLY A 24 -3.04 -7.42 -25.26
C GLY A 24 -2.04 -6.94 -24.20
N ARG A 25 -2.40 -5.95 -23.38
CA ARG A 25 -1.59 -5.52 -22.24
C ARG A 25 -1.94 -6.33 -20.99
N ASP A 26 -0.94 -6.72 -20.22
CA ASP A 26 -1.14 -7.31 -18.90
C ASP A 26 -1.84 -6.31 -17.96
N ALA A 27 -2.97 -6.72 -17.38
CA ALA A 27 -3.82 -5.86 -16.57
C ALA A 27 -3.10 -5.40 -15.29
N SER A 28 -2.31 -6.28 -14.67
CA SER A 28 -1.54 -5.94 -13.46
C SER A 28 -0.46 -4.91 -13.74
N SER A 29 0.30 -5.10 -14.82
CA SER A 29 1.32 -4.15 -15.26
C SER A 29 0.71 -2.81 -15.71
N TRP A 30 -0.50 -2.83 -16.28
CA TRP A 30 -1.26 -1.61 -16.60
C TRP A 30 -1.67 -0.86 -15.33
N ALA A 31 -2.35 -1.55 -14.40
CA ALA A 31 -2.85 -1.01 -13.15
C ALA A 31 -1.72 -0.36 -12.34
N LEU A 32 -0.60 -1.07 -12.19
CA LEU A 32 0.55 -0.57 -11.46
C LEU A 32 1.12 0.69 -12.11
N GLN A 33 1.31 0.68 -13.44
CA GLN A 33 1.81 1.87 -14.13
C GLN A 33 0.85 3.06 -13.97
N HIS A 34 -0.46 2.83 -14.05
CA HIS A 34 -1.45 3.88 -13.82
C HIS A 34 -1.33 4.45 -12.40
N TYR A 35 -1.26 3.58 -11.38
CA TYR A 35 -1.12 4.01 -10.00
C TYR A 35 0.15 4.84 -9.77
N LEU A 36 1.30 4.36 -10.24
CA LEU A 36 2.57 5.03 -10.06
C LEU A 36 2.63 6.41 -10.75
N ASN A 37 2.02 6.53 -11.92
CA ASN A 37 2.07 7.77 -12.72
C ASN A 37 0.94 8.76 -12.39
N HIS A 38 -0.21 8.28 -11.95
CA HIS A 38 -1.44 9.07 -11.81
C HIS A 38 -2.16 8.78 -10.50
N GLY A 39 -2.47 7.50 -10.24
CA GLY A 39 -3.40 7.12 -9.18
C GLY A 39 -3.03 7.60 -7.78
N ALA A 40 -1.75 7.55 -7.43
CA ALA A 40 -1.27 8.10 -6.15
C ALA A 40 -1.53 9.61 -6.01
N GLY A 41 -1.26 10.39 -7.07
CA GLY A 41 -1.54 11.83 -7.09
C GLY A 41 -3.02 12.16 -7.13
N GLU A 42 -3.85 11.23 -7.61
CA GLU A 42 -5.31 11.28 -7.61
C GLU A 42 -5.92 10.83 -6.28
N GLY A 43 -5.10 10.41 -5.30
CA GLY A 43 -5.57 9.95 -4.00
C GLY A 43 -6.19 8.55 -4.00
N ARG A 44 -5.94 7.72 -5.03
CA ARG A 44 -6.46 6.35 -5.13
C ARG A 44 -5.67 5.40 -4.24
N ASP A 45 -6.32 4.36 -3.74
CA ASP A 45 -5.72 3.42 -2.79
C ASP A 45 -5.11 2.20 -3.53
N PRO A 46 -3.84 1.83 -3.26
CA PRO A 46 -3.16 0.74 -3.95
C PRO A 46 -3.57 -0.66 -3.47
N ASN A 47 -4.13 -0.77 -2.27
CA ASN A 47 -4.58 -2.02 -1.65
C ASN A 47 -5.65 -1.71 -0.57
N PRO A 48 -6.32 -2.73 0.00
CA PRO A 48 -7.41 -2.51 0.99
C PRO A 48 -7.01 -1.83 2.32
N TYR A 49 -5.73 -1.78 2.66
CA TYR A 49 -5.23 -1.34 3.97
C TYR A 49 -4.27 -0.15 3.89
N PHE A 50 -4.06 0.41 2.70
CA PHE A 50 -3.35 1.66 2.48
C PHE A 50 -4.33 2.72 2.02
N ASP A 51 -4.50 3.77 2.81
CA ASP A 51 -5.34 4.91 2.47
C ASP A 51 -4.41 6.07 2.10
N THR A 52 -4.38 6.39 0.80
CA THR A 52 -3.48 7.40 0.24
C THR A 52 -3.74 8.78 0.82
N SER A 53 -5.01 9.14 0.99
CA SER A 53 -5.41 10.45 1.49
C SER A 53 -5.08 10.60 2.97
N TYR A 54 -5.36 9.55 3.76
CA TYR A 54 -4.97 9.48 5.16
C TYR A 54 -3.46 9.57 5.31
N TYR A 55 -2.70 8.78 4.54
CA TYR A 55 -1.25 8.75 4.67
C TYR A 55 -0.63 10.12 4.40
N LEU A 56 -1.05 10.80 3.32
CA LEU A 56 -0.54 12.14 3.01
C LEU A 56 -0.98 13.19 4.04
N ALA A 57 -2.18 13.06 4.61
CA ALA A 57 -2.65 13.97 5.66
C ALA A 57 -1.85 13.80 6.98
N GLN A 58 -1.48 12.57 7.33
CA GLN A 58 -0.66 12.29 8.51
C GLN A 58 0.83 12.58 8.30
N ASN A 59 1.27 12.67 7.05
CA ASN A 59 2.69 12.82 6.68
C ASN A 59 2.90 14.04 5.76
N PRO A 60 2.83 15.28 6.29
CA PRO A 60 2.94 16.50 5.48
C PRO A 60 4.28 16.64 4.77
N ASP A 61 5.35 16.05 5.30
CA ASP A 61 6.67 15.99 4.67
C ASP A 61 6.64 15.16 3.37
N VAL A 62 5.95 14.03 3.38
CA VAL A 62 5.74 13.20 2.18
C VAL A 62 4.88 13.93 1.18
N ALA A 63 3.79 14.55 1.63
CA ALA A 63 2.93 15.36 0.77
C ALA A 63 3.69 16.52 0.10
N ALA A 64 4.55 17.22 0.85
CA ALA A 64 5.36 18.31 0.31
C ALA A 64 6.46 17.82 -0.66
N SER A 65 6.95 16.59 -0.49
CA SER A 65 7.97 16.00 -1.36
C SER A 65 7.45 15.61 -2.75
N GLY A 66 6.14 15.35 -2.87
CA GLY A 66 5.53 14.80 -4.09
C GLY A 66 5.91 13.34 -4.38
N LEU A 67 6.55 12.63 -3.44
CA LEU A 67 6.83 11.20 -3.57
C LEU A 67 5.53 10.40 -3.57
N ASN A 68 5.55 9.26 -4.27
CA ASN A 68 4.44 8.31 -4.20
C ASN A 68 4.33 7.76 -2.75
N PRO A 69 3.16 7.87 -2.10
CA PRO A 69 3.01 7.57 -0.67
C PRO A 69 3.19 6.08 -0.36
N MET A 70 2.75 5.19 -1.24
CA MET A 70 2.99 3.75 -1.08
C MET A 70 4.48 3.43 -1.15
N LEU A 71 5.19 3.98 -2.15
CA LEU A 71 6.64 3.76 -2.26
C LEU A 71 7.39 4.34 -1.05
N HIS A 72 6.99 5.53 -0.59
CA HIS A 72 7.57 6.12 0.62
C HIS A 72 7.36 5.22 1.84
N TYR A 73 6.16 4.68 2.02
CA TYR A 73 5.86 3.78 3.11
C TYR A 73 6.75 2.52 3.07
N GLN A 74 6.84 1.88 1.91
CA GLN A 74 7.63 0.66 1.70
C GLN A 74 9.13 0.87 1.96
N GLU A 75 9.68 2.01 1.52
CA GLU A 75 11.10 2.31 1.64
C GLU A 75 11.48 2.82 3.04
N PHE A 76 10.62 3.65 3.64
CA PHE A 76 10.93 4.39 4.86
C PHE A 76 9.82 4.30 5.91
N GLY A 77 8.57 4.53 5.51
CA GLY A 77 7.49 4.83 6.45
C GLY A 77 7.23 3.77 7.50
N TRP A 78 7.26 2.48 7.16
CA TRP A 78 7.04 1.44 8.18
C TRP A 78 8.17 1.37 9.21
N ARG A 79 9.41 1.68 8.82
CA ARG A 79 10.58 1.74 9.73
C ARG A 79 10.55 2.96 10.62
N GLU A 80 9.87 4.00 10.17
CA GLU A 80 9.59 5.21 10.93
C GLU A 80 8.32 5.07 11.80
N GLY A 81 7.64 3.91 11.76
CA GLY A 81 6.43 3.65 12.53
C GLY A 81 5.20 4.43 12.05
N ARG A 82 5.19 4.89 10.79
CA ARG A 82 4.04 5.58 10.18
C ARG A 82 2.96 4.55 9.88
N ASN A 83 1.69 4.93 10.01
CA ASN A 83 0.55 4.05 9.71
C ASN A 83 0.05 4.27 8.28
N PRO A 84 -0.12 3.21 7.45
CA PRO A 84 -0.56 3.32 6.06
C PRO A 84 -2.06 3.66 5.94
N SER A 85 -2.84 3.39 6.98
CA SER A 85 -4.25 3.78 7.08
C SER A 85 -4.67 3.89 8.55
N ALA A 86 -5.88 4.37 8.81
CA ALA A 86 -6.48 4.33 10.15
C ALA A 86 -6.81 2.89 10.63
N ALA A 87 -6.83 1.91 9.71
CA ALA A 87 -7.18 0.52 9.99
C ALA A 87 -5.95 -0.39 10.19
N PHE A 88 -4.74 0.17 10.12
CA PHE A 88 -3.50 -0.57 10.25
C PHE A 88 -2.51 0.21 11.12
N ASP A 89 -2.31 -0.23 12.35
CA ASP A 89 -1.23 0.27 13.20
C ASP A 89 0.07 -0.53 12.97
N THR A 90 1.07 0.14 12.39
CA THR A 90 2.37 -0.44 12.05
C THR A 90 3.12 -0.95 13.27
N ASN A 91 3.19 -0.13 14.33
CA ASN A 91 3.97 -0.47 15.51
C ASN A 91 3.27 -1.56 16.33
N ALA A 92 1.96 -1.46 16.51
CA ALA A 92 1.19 -2.47 17.23
C ALA A 92 1.21 -3.82 16.50
N TYR A 93 1.21 -3.83 15.15
CA TYR A 93 1.41 -5.05 14.39
C TYR A 93 2.79 -5.68 14.66
N LEU A 94 3.86 -4.90 14.58
CA LEU A 94 5.24 -5.38 14.82
C LEU A 94 5.48 -5.82 16.27
N GLU A 95 4.89 -5.14 17.24
CA GLU A 95 4.92 -5.53 18.67
C GLU A 95 4.20 -6.86 18.91
N LYS A 96 3.05 -7.04 18.27
CA LYS A 96 2.24 -8.26 18.39
C LYS A 96 2.85 -9.45 17.66
N TYR A 97 3.61 -9.19 16.61
CA TYR A 97 4.23 -10.20 15.75
C TYR A 97 5.76 -10.06 15.70
N PRO A 98 6.47 -10.48 16.77
CA PRO A 98 7.91 -10.29 16.87
C PRO A 98 8.72 -11.02 15.79
N ASP A 99 8.17 -12.06 15.18
CA ASP A 99 8.80 -12.78 14.07
C ASP A 99 8.94 -11.89 12.82
N VAL A 100 7.93 -11.09 12.51
CA VAL A 100 7.95 -10.12 11.40
C VAL A 100 8.92 -8.99 11.72
N ALA A 101 8.88 -8.48 12.96
CA ALA A 101 9.78 -7.43 13.42
C ALA A 101 11.25 -7.87 13.37
N GLN A 102 11.58 -9.07 13.88
CA GLN A 102 12.94 -9.61 13.86
C GLN A 102 13.43 -9.91 12.45
N ALA A 103 12.54 -10.33 11.55
CA ALA A 103 12.85 -10.53 10.15
C ALA A 103 13.02 -9.23 9.35
N HIS A 104 12.68 -8.07 9.94
CA HIS A 104 12.73 -6.74 9.30
C HIS A 104 11.92 -6.70 7.99
N ILE A 105 10.74 -7.33 8.00
CA ILE A 105 9.82 -7.35 6.87
C ILE A 105 8.82 -6.19 7.03
N ASP A 106 8.45 -5.54 5.92
CA ASP A 106 7.37 -4.56 5.90
C ASP A 106 6.08 -5.21 6.45
N PRO A 107 5.48 -4.67 7.53
CA PRO A 107 4.33 -5.29 8.17
C PRO A 107 3.08 -5.28 7.29
N LEU A 108 2.89 -4.27 6.43
CA LEU A 108 1.76 -4.23 5.51
C LEU A 108 1.94 -5.28 4.42
N GLU A 109 3.13 -5.34 3.80
CA GLU A 109 3.46 -6.37 2.81
C GLU A 109 3.25 -7.77 3.39
N HIS A 110 3.78 -8.00 4.60
CA HIS A 110 3.64 -9.25 5.31
C HIS A 110 2.16 -9.60 5.53
N TYR A 111 1.34 -8.64 5.99
CA TYR A 111 -0.06 -8.90 6.24
C TYR A 111 -0.83 -9.26 4.96
N LEU A 112 -0.59 -8.51 3.88
CA LEU A 112 -1.19 -8.73 2.57
C LEU A 112 -0.83 -10.11 1.99
N GLN A 113 0.43 -10.53 2.13
CA GLN A 113 0.92 -11.79 1.53
C GLN A 113 0.67 -13.03 2.39
N PHE A 114 0.79 -12.90 3.72
CA PHE A 114 0.78 -14.05 4.64
C PHE A 114 -0.17 -13.84 5.81
N GLY A 115 -0.10 -12.68 6.47
CA GLY A 115 -0.75 -12.46 7.76
C GLY A 115 -2.25 -12.75 7.76
N ALA A 116 -2.99 -12.35 6.72
CA ALA A 116 -4.42 -12.65 6.62
C ALA A 116 -4.70 -14.17 6.56
N GLN A 117 -3.89 -14.94 5.82
CA GLN A 117 -4.04 -16.40 5.69
C GLN A 117 -3.59 -17.14 6.95
N GLU A 118 -2.60 -16.58 7.65
CA GLU A 118 -2.12 -17.08 8.95
C GLU A 118 -3.08 -16.76 10.11
N GLY A 119 -4.16 -16.01 9.86
CA GLY A 119 -5.12 -15.59 10.89
C GLY A 119 -4.58 -14.48 11.79
N ARG A 120 -3.58 -13.73 11.35
CA ARG A 120 -3.13 -12.52 12.04
C ARG A 120 -4.22 -11.47 12.01
N ILE A 121 -4.29 -10.67 13.07
CA ILE A 121 -5.35 -9.68 13.27
C ILE A 121 -4.69 -8.31 13.30
N LEU A 122 -5.18 -7.41 12.45
CA LEU A 122 -4.81 -6.00 12.47
C LEU A 122 -5.16 -5.35 13.81
N THR A 123 -4.36 -4.38 14.19
CA THR A 123 -4.46 -3.65 15.45
C THR A 123 -4.74 -2.19 15.16
#